data_AF-A0A932L2F2-F1
#
_entry.id   AF-A0A932L2F2-F1
#
_cell.length_a   1.000
_cell.length_b   1.000
_cell.length_c   1.000
_cell.angle_alpha   90.00
_cell.angle_beta   90.00
_cell.angle_gamma   90.00
#
_symmetry.space_group_name_H-M   'P 1'
#
loop_
_entity.id
_entity.type
_entity.pdbx_description
1 polymer ?
#
loop_
_entity_poly.entity_id
_entity_poly.type
_entity_poly.pdbx_seq_one_letter_code
_entity_poly.pdbx_strand_id
1 'polypeptide(L)'
;PNIHSALQALGIGVQEVEGIFHTHCHDDHFCGLTTLFRADHRIKYYALPAVRASVAKKLAALTAIGEESFGEYFEICDLSLGVWNDIDGLEVRPIFSPHPVETTVFHFRTPWEDGFRSYAHMADIVSIDVLGQMVDDDETRHGISSQLMAEVRADYLVPADVKKLDIGGGLIHGCAEDFREDSSGKIILAHTALALTKTQKSIGSGAPFGTVDALIPSYQEYRLRAAHGYLAEYFLGVPEHQIRILLNHPVVTFNPESILLREGSYCEDVHLILTGLVETIEPDSDQSATLSAGAMIGESYALSGEPANETYRALSFVRALKIPAVLYHSFVYRNDMSERISRLADLRNFFNHTWLFGESLSNLTEVRIAESCQPYYLATGEEIDMSGQDFVFMVRDGRLDRLIDGAVVEYCGIGEPLNESEVLFGQTGTGRLIAAMRSELLLVPGAMVRDIPVARWKLLELHQRRQRTFSSLKQDAGAEI
;
A
#
# COMPACT_ATOMS: atom_id res chain seq x y z
N PRO A 1 -6.48 -5.28 -12.52
CA PRO A 1 -7.46 -6.01 -11.67
C PRO A 1 -6.83 -6.81 -10.52
N ASN A 2 -7.56 -6.93 -9.40
CA ASN A 2 -7.26 -7.83 -8.26
C ASN A 2 -5.87 -7.69 -7.62
N ILE A 3 -5.33 -6.46 -7.53
CA ILE A 3 -4.02 -6.21 -6.93
C ILE A 3 -3.95 -6.77 -5.51
N HIS A 4 -4.97 -6.55 -4.69
CA HIS A 4 -5.02 -7.07 -3.32
C HIS A 4 -4.84 -8.60 -3.26
N SER A 5 -5.67 -9.34 -4.00
CA SER A 5 -5.63 -10.80 -4.01
C SER A 5 -4.31 -11.34 -4.58
N ALA A 6 -3.74 -10.66 -5.58
CA ALA A 6 -2.45 -11.03 -6.14
C ALA A 6 -1.31 -10.85 -5.12
N LEU A 7 -1.26 -9.71 -4.44
CA LEU A 7 -0.28 -9.44 -3.39
C LEU A 7 -0.40 -10.43 -2.23
N GLN A 8 -1.61 -10.66 -1.72
CA GLN A 8 -1.86 -11.62 -0.65
C GLN A 8 -1.44 -13.05 -1.04
N ALA A 9 -1.76 -13.49 -2.26
CA ALA A 9 -1.38 -14.82 -2.74
C ALA A 9 0.14 -15.00 -2.88
N LEU A 10 0.87 -13.91 -3.13
CA LEU A 10 2.34 -13.88 -3.13
C LEU A 10 2.94 -13.71 -1.72
N GLY A 11 2.10 -13.49 -0.70
CA GLY A 11 2.56 -13.19 0.66
C GLY A 11 3.23 -11.83 0.77
N ILE A 12 2.74 -10.85 0.01
CA ILE A 12 3.22 -9.46 0.00
C ILE A 12 2.11 -8.59 0.59
N GLY A 13 2.39 -7.89 1.69
CA GLY A 13 1.51 -6.85 2.20
C GLY A 13 1.58 -5.59 1.35
N VAL A 14 0.50 -4.79 1.32
CA VAL A 14 0.52 -3.49 0.61
C VAL A 14 1.60 -2.56 1.16
N GLN A 15 1.93 -2.70 2.45
CA GLN A 15 3.00 -1.95 3.11
C GLN A 15 4.42 -2.33 2.65
N GLU A 16 4.58 -3.46 1.95
CA GLU A 16 5.86 -3.90 1.39
C GLU A 16 6.08 -3.35 -0.04
N VAL A 17 5.10 -2.65 -0.61
CA VAL A 17 5.17 -2.14 -1.99
C VAL A 17 5.85 -0.78 -2.02
N GLU A 18 7.15 -0.77 -2.34
CA GLU A 18 7.93 0.47 -2.46
C GLU A 18 7.48 1.37 -3.63
N GLY A 19 7.10 0.76 -4.75
CA GLY A 19 6.78 1.50 -5.97
C GLY A 19 6.09 0.67 -7.04
N ILE A 20 5.41 1.36 -7.96
CA ILE A 20 4.72 0.78 -9.10
C ILE A 20 5.13 1.47 -10.40
N PHE A 21 5.24 0.67 -11.47
CA PHE A 21 5.41 1.16 -12.84
C PHE A 21 4.08 1.01 -13.59
N HIS A 22 3.50 2.12 -14.07
CA HIS A 22 2.20 2.11 -14.73
C HIS A 22 2.37 2.36 -16.23
N THR A 23 2.01 1.36 -17.04
CA THR A 23 2.18 1.38 -18.50
C THR A 23 1.07 2.14 -19.22
N HIS A 24 -0.19 1.96 -18.82
CA HIS A 24 -1.38 2.53 -19.45
C HIS A 24 -2.59 2.47 -18.50
N CYS A 25 -3.69 3.15 -18.81
CA CYS A 25 -4.89 3.18 -17.96
C CYS A 25 -6.16 2.67 -18.63
N HIS A 26 -6.48 1.39 -18.46
CA HIS A 26 -7.82 0.83 -18.70
C HIS A 26 -8.67 0.74 -17.41
N ASP A 27 -9.98 0.47 -17.53
CA ASP A 27 -10.91 0.37 -16.37
C ASP A 27 -10.59 -0.83 -15.47
N ASP A 28 -10.22 -1.96 -16.06
CA ASP A 28 -9.93 -3.21 -15.37
C ASP A 28 -8.64 -3.14 -14.53
N HIS A 29 -7.65 -2.36 -14.97
CA HIS A 29 -6.45 -2.04 -14.18
C HIS A 29 -6.69 -0.93 -13.16
N PHE A 30 -7.51 0.07 -13.47
CA PHE A 30 -7.83 1.18 -12.57
C PHE A 30 -8.50 0.73 -11.26
N CYS A 31 -9.40 -0.27 -11.32
CA CYS A 31 -10.11 -0.79 -10.14
C CYS A 31 -9.19 -1.25 -8.99
N GLY A 32 -7.92 -1.58 -9.29
CA GLY A 32 -6.93 -1.96 -8.27
C GLY A 32 -6.21 -0.79 -7.59
N LEU A 33 -6.25 0.43 -8.15
CA LEU A 33 -5.39 1.53 -7.70
C LEU A 33 -5.74 2.00 -6.28
N THR A 34 -7.03 2.00 -5.92
CA THR A 34 -7.49 2.33 -4.56
C THR A 34 -7.04 1.31 -3.51
N THR A 35 -6.69 0.08 -3.91
CA THR A 35 -6.04 -0.87 -2.99
C THR A 35 -4.70 -0.33 -2.52
N LEU A 36 -3.97 0.38 -3.37
CA LEU A 36 -2.66 0.95 -3.03
C LEU A 36 -2.79 2.17 -2.11
N PHE A 37 -3.92 2.88 -2.11
CA PHE A 37 -4.21 3.91 -1.10
C PHE A 37 -4.31 3.35 0.31
N ARG A 38 -4.48 2.03 0.46
CA ARG A 38 -4.46 1.37 1.77
C ARG A 38 -3.06 1.27 2.37
N ALA A 39 -2.02 1.67 1.63
CA ALA A 39 -0.70 1.85 2.19
C ALA A 39 -0.69 2.98 3.23
N ASP A 40 0.20 2.84 4.21
CA ASP A 40 0.43 3.83 5.25
C ASP A 40 1.53 4.85 4.88
N HIS A 41 2.10 4.68 3.70
CA HIS A 41 3.06 5.56 3.07
C HIS A 41 2.66 5.78 1.62
N ARG A 42 3.13 6.88 1.03
CA ARG A 42 2.94 7.16 -0.39
C ARG A 42 3.82 6.23 -1.22
N ILE A 43 3.19 5.34 -1.97
CA ILE A 43 3.90 4.43 -2.88
C ILE A 43 4.48 5.24 -4.04
N LYS A 44 5.72 4.95 -4.45
CA LYS A 44 6.35 5.60 -5.60
C LYS A 44 5.62 5.23 -6.89
N TYR A 45 5.21 6.23 -7.64
CA TYR A 45 4.42 6.07 -8.85
C TYR A 45 5.26 6.47 -10.07
N TYR A 46 5.80 5.46 -10.74
CA TYR A 46 6.65 5.61 -11.91
C TYR A 46 5.82 5.49 -13.19
N ALA A 47 5.72 6.58 -13.96
CA ALA A 47 5.04 6.61 -15.23
C ALA A 47 5.52 7.78 -16.10
N LEU A 48 5.16 7.79 -17.38
CA LEU A 48 5.24 9.03 -18.15
C LEU A 48 4.18 10.03 -17.67
N PRO A 49 4.44 11.35 -17.75
CA PRO A 49 3.48 12.38 -17.37
C PRO A 49 2.11 12.24 -18.05
N ALA A 50 2.08 11.81 -19.31
CA ALA A 50 0.84 11.61 -20.06
C ALA A 50 -0.03 10.48 -19.46
N VAL A 51 0.58 9.32 -19.16
CA VAL A 51 -0.11 8.20 -18.51
C VAL A 51 -0.60 8.61 -17.11
N ARG A 52 0.26 9.26 -16.32
CA ARG A 52 -0.11 9.76 -14.99
C ARG A 52 -1.27 10.75 -15.04
N ALA A 53 -1.27 11.69 -15.98
CA ALA A 53 -2.34 12.68 -16.13
C ALA A 53 -3.67 12.01 -16.50
N SER A 54 -3.65 11.01 -17.38
CA SER A 54 -4.83 10.21 -17.75
C SER A 54 -5.42 9.49 -16.52
N VAL A 55 -4.55 8.86 -15.71
CA VAL A 55 -4.94 8.19 -14.47
C VAL A 55 -5.49 9.17 -13.43
N ALA A 56 -4.84 10.32 -13.23
CA ALA A 56 -5.26 11.33 -12.25
C ALA A 56 -6.65 11.90 -12.60
N LYS A 57 -6.89 12.21 -13.88
CA LYS A 57 -8.21 12.64 -14.39
C LYS A 57 -9.30 11.61 -14.12
N LYS A 58 -9.00 10.35 -14.40
CA LYS A 58 -9.93 9.25 -14.18
C LYS A 58 -10.24 9.05 -12.70
N LEU A 59 -9.22 9.13 -11.85
CA LEU A 59 -9.38 9.07 -10.40
C LEU A 59 -10.25 10.21 -9.89
N ALA A 60 -9.95 11.44 -10.30
CA ALA A 60 -10.72 12.62 -9.92
C ALA A 60 -12.20 12.47 -10.30
N ALA A 61 -12.48 12.02 -11.54
CA ALA A 61 -13.83 11.79 -12.01
C ALA A 61 -14.59 10.72 -11.20
N LEU A 62 -13.91 9.67 -10.71
CA LEU A 62 -14.53 8.56 -9.99
C LEU A 62 -14.67 8.80 -8.48
N THR A 63 -13.84 9.66 -7.90
CA THR A 63 -13.76 9.87 -6.44
C THR A 63 -14.21 11.25 -6.00
N ALA A 64 -14.51 12.14 -6.95
CA ALA A 64 -14.86 13.54 -6.72
C ALA A 64 -13.78 14.32 -5.93
N ILE A 65 -12.53 13.86 -5.98
CA ILE A 65 -11.35 14.61 -5.52
C ILE A 65 -10.75 15.41 -6.67
N GLY A 66 -10.02 16.47 -6.37
CA GLY A 66 -9.29 17.24 -7.39
C GLY A 66 -8.16 16.42 -8.01
N GLU A 67 -7.82 16.70 -9.27
CA GLU A 67 -6.68 16.05 -9.95
C GLU A 67 -5.35 16.31 -9.20
N GLU A 68 -5.24 17.47 -8.56
CA GLU A 68 -4.11 17.88 -7.74
C GLU A 68 -3.88 16.99 -6.51
N SER A 69 -4.92 16.31 -6.02
CA SER A 69 -4.84 15.42 -4.86
C SER A 69 -4.10 14.12 -5.15
N PHE A 70 -3.78 13.79 -6.40
CA PHE A 70 -3.07 12.55 -6.75
C PHE A 70 -1.74 12.40 -5.99
N GLY A 71 -0.98 13.50 -5.85
CA GLY A 71 0.31 13.51 -5.14
C GLY A 71 0.20 13.42 -3.61
N GLU A 72 -1.01 13.46 -3.07
CA GLU A 72 -1.28 13.25 -1.65
C GLU A 72 -1.34 11.75 -1.31
N TYR A 73 -1.61 10.89 -2.30
CA TYR A 73 -1.70 9.44 -2.13
C TYR A 73 -0.52 8.67 -2.73
N PHE A 74 0.20 9.27 -3.69
CA PHE A 74 1.37 8.68 -4.33
C PHE A 74 2.56 9.65 -4.34
N GLU A 75 3.77 9.10 -4.29
CA GLU A 75 5.00 9.85 -4.57
C GLU A 75 5.20 9.85 -6.09
N ILE A 76 5.03 11.01 -6.73
CA ILE A 76 5.08 11.10 -8.19
C ILE A 76 6.55 11.04 -8.67
N CYS A 77 6.85 10.01 -9.47
CA CYS A 77 8.17 9.80 -10.07
C CYS A 77 8.04 9.81 -11.60
N ASP A 78 8.01 10.99 -12.20
CA ASP A 78 7.85 11.13 -13.65
C ASP A 78 9.09 10.58 -14.38
N LEU A 79 8.85 9.68 -15.33
CA LEU A 79 9.87 9.11 -16.21
C LEU A 79 9.99 9.93 -17.49
N SER A 80 11.18 9.91 -18.09
CA SER A 80 11.45 10.49 -19.40
C SER A 80 11.34 9.44 -20.50
N LEU A 81 10.57 9.73 -21.55
CA LEU A 81 10.33 8.83 -22.68
C LEU A 81 11.62 8.59 -23.47
N GLY A 82 11.84 7.34 -23.89
CA GLY A 82 12.91 6.97 -24.81
C GLY A 82 14.32 6.97 -24.22
N VAL A 83 14.50 7.39 -22.98
CA VAL A 83 15.80 7.43 -22.27
C VAL A 83 15.83 6.48 -21.09
N TRP A 84 17.02 6.07 -20.67
CA TRP A 84 17.21 5.30 -19.45
C TRP A 84 17.11 6.22 -18.23
N ASN A 85 16.13 5.97 -17.38
CA ASN A 85 15.94 6.63 -16.10
C ASN A 85 16.57 5.74 -15.03
N ASP A 86 17.51 6.27 -14.25
CA ASP A 86 18.18 5.53 -13.16
C ASP A 86 17.38 5.66 -11.86
N ILE A 87 17.03 4.52 -11.28
CA ILE A 87 16.27 4.39 -10.03
C ILE A 87 17.09 3.50 -9.11
N ASP A 88 18.00 4.11 -8.34
CA ASP A 88 18.87 3.44 -7.37
C ASP A 88 19.62 2.22 -7.96
N GLY A 89 20.06 2.30 -9.22
CA GLY A 89 20.78 1.24 -9.93
C GLY A 89 19.89 0.31 -10.78
N LEU A 90 18.56 0.48 -10.74
CA LEU A 90 17.64 -0.08 -11.75
C LEU A 90 17.41 0.95 -12.85
N GLU A 91 17.84 0.66 -14.06
CA GLU A 91 17.59 1.53 -15.21
C GLU A 91 16.29 1.14 -15.91
N VAL A 92 15.43 2.13 -16.17
CA VAL A 92 14.14 1.94 -16.83
C VAL A 92 14.02 2.86 -18.04
N ARG A 93 13.76 2.28 -19.21
CA ARG A 93 13.48 3.01 -20.45
C ARG A 93 12.02 2.81 -20.85
N PRO A 94 11.17 3.83 -20.66
CA PRO A 94 9.83 3.87 -21.22
C PRO A 94 9.90 4.03 -22.73
N ILE A 95 9.12 3.24 -23.47
CA ILE A 95 9.02 3.31 -24.92
C ILE A 95 7.57 3.49 -25.33
N PHE A 96 7.34 4.38 -26.29
CA PHE A 96 6.02 4.65 -26.82
C PHE A 96 5.46 3.41 -27.51
N SER A 97 4.20 3.08 -27.21
CA SER A 97 3.48 1.98 -27.83
C SER A 97 2.13 2.52 -28.31
N PRO A 98 1.83 2.50 -29.61
CA PRO A 98 0.53 2.94 -30.12
C PRO A 98 -0.60 2.10 -29.51
N HIS A 99 -1.59 2.79 -28.96
CA HIS A 99 -2.75 2.17 -28.33
C HIS A 99 -3.88 3.22 -28.21
N PRO A 100 -5.17 2.84 -28.05
CA PRO A 100 -6.26 3.82 -27.94
C PRO A 100 -6.22 4.71 -26.69
N VAL A 101 -5.42 4.36 -25.67
CA VAL A 101 -5.12 5.21 -24.52
C VAL A 101 -3.63 5.47 -24.44
N GLU A 102 -3.19 6.42 -23.60
CA GLU A 102 -1.77 6.67 -23.38
C GLU A 102 -1.08 5.38 -22.88
N THR A 103 -0.22 4.81 -23.71
CA THR A 103 0.46 3.54 -23.42
C THR A 103 1.96 3.66 -23.60
N THR A 104 2.69 3.11 -22.64
CA THR A 104 4.14 3.04 -22.63
C THR A 104 4.57 1.67 -22.14
N VAL A 105 5.40 0.99 -22.92
CA VAL A 105 6.04 -0.26 -22.49
C VAL A 105 7.37 0.05 -21.83
N PHE A 106 7.86 -0.86 -20.99
CA PHE A 106 9.09 -0.62 -20.22
C PHE A 106 10.16 -1.64 -20.54
N HIS A 107 11.37 -1.17 -20.80
CA HIS A 107 12.59 -1.96 -20.71
C HIS A 107 13.28 -1.64 -19.40
N PHE A 108 13.63 -2.67 -18.66
CA PHE A 108 14.38 -2.63 -17.42
C PHE A 108 15.76 -3.24 -17.66
N ARG A 109 16.78 -2.69 -17.03
CA ARG A 109 18.09 -3.33 -16.95
C ARG A 109 18.85 -2.96 -15.70
N THR A 110 19.74 -3.85 -15.28
CA THR A 110 20.67 -3.61 -14.18
C THR A 110 22.05 -4.12 -14.58
N PRO A 111 23.13 -3.36 -14.30
CA PRO A 111 24.49 -3.84 -14.55
C PRO A 111 24.76 -5.16 -13.84
N TRP A 112 25.40 -6.09 -14.54
CA TRP A 112 25.85 -7.37 -14.00
C TRP A 112 27.18 -7.78 -14.63
N GLU A 113 27.78 -8.88 -14.15
CA GLU A 113 29.11 -9.40 -14.49
C GLU A 113 29.63 -9.00 -15.89
N ASP A 114 28.94 -9.47 -16.92
CA ASP A 114 29.33 -9.39 -18.32
C ASP A 114 28.45 -8.42 -19.14
N GLY A 115 27.75 -7.49 -18.49
CA GLY A 115 26.96 -6.45 -19.14
C GLY A 115 25.74 -6.05 -18.34
N PHE A 116 24.55 -6.35 -18.85
CA PHE A 116 23.29 -6.07 -18.21
C PHE A 116 22.43 -7.33 -18.15
N ARG A 117 21.61 -7.45 -17.10
CA ARG A 117 20.44 -8.31 -17.11
C ARG A 117 19.21 -7.45 -17.34
N SER A 118 18.31 -7.91 -18.18
CA SER A 118 17.25 -7.10 -18.78
C SER A 118 15.89 -7.79 -18.76
N TYR A 119 14.86 -6.98 -18.53
CA TYR A 119 13.47 -7.40 -18.58
C TYR A 119 12.67 -6.43 -19.45
N ALA A 120 11.89 -6.95 -20.38
CA ALA A 120 10.99 -6.17 -21.21
C ALA A 120 9.52 -6.46 -20.87
N HIS A 121 8.76 -5.43 -20.55
CA HIS A 121 7.34 -5.51 -20.20
C HIS A 121 6.48 -4.88 -21.29
N MET A 122 6.03 -5.72 -22.24
CA MET A 122 5.19 -5.32 -23.36
C MET A 122 3.71 -5.53 -23.01
N ALA A 123 3.13 -4.59 -22.24
CA ALA A 123 1.69 -4.60 -21.93
C ALA A 123 0.93 -3.75 -22.94
N ASP A 124 -0.19 -4.27 -23.44
CA ASP A 124 -1.12 -3.57 -24.35
C ASP A 124 -0.40 -2.98 -25.56
N ILE A 125 0.52 -3.78 -26.10
CA ILE A 125 1.06 -3.56 -27.45
C ILE A 125 0.02 -3.95 -28.48
N VAL A 126 0.07 -3.33 -29.65
CA VAL A 126 -0.75 -3.67 -30.82
C VAL A 126 0.03 -4.53 -31.81
N SER A 127 -0.63 -5.44 -32.53
CA SER A 127 0.03 -6.27 -33.56
C SER A 127 0.54 -5.43 -34.74
N ILE A 128 1.59 -5.92 -35.40
CA ILE A 128 2.19 -5.25 -36.56
C ILE A 128 1.20 -5.19 -37.73
N ASP A 129 0.36 -6.21 -37.89
CA ASP A 129 -0.70 -6.22 -38.91
C ASP A 129 -1.76 -5.13 -38.68
N VAL A 130 -2.15 -4.88 -37.43
CA VAL A 130 -3.11 -3.80 -37.09
C VAL A 130 -2.43 -2.44 -37.25
N LEU A 131 -1.19 -2.28 -36.81
CA LEU A 131 -0.41 -1.06 -37.05
C LEU A 131 -0.32 -0.73 -38.54
N GLY A 132 -0.06 -1.73 -39.39
CA GLY A 132 0.02 -1.56 -40.83
C GLY A 132 -1.27 -1.04 -41.46
N GLN A 133 -2.43 -1.34 -40.87
CA GLN A 133 -3.73 -0.82 -41.31
C GLN A 133 -3.95 0.65 -40.92
N MET A 134 -3.18 1.17 -39.96
CA MET A 134 -3.23 2.57 -39.51
C MET A 134 -2.22 3.46 -40.25
N VAL A 135 -1.39 2.90 -41.14
CA VAL A 135 -0.37 3.66 -41.84
C VAL A 135 -1.00 4.61 -42.86
N ASP A 136 -0.69 5.88 -42.70
CA ASP A 136 -1.02 6.95 -43.64
C ASP A 136 0.11 8.00 -43.61
N ASP A 137 0.88 8.09 -44.69
CA ASP A 137 1.99 9.05 -44.80
C ASP A 137 1.50 10.49 -45.12
N ASP A 138 0.20 10.70 -45.32
CA ASP A 138 -0.40 12.03 -45.39
C ASP A 138 -0.69 12.57 -44.00
N GLU A 139 0.17 13.47 -43.50
CA GLU A 139 0.06 14.11 -42.17
C GLU A 139 -1.25 14.89 -41.96
N THR A 140 -2.04 15.15 -43.01
CA THR A 140 -3.35 15.80 -42.90
C THR A 140 -4.50 14.85 -42.58
N ARG A 141 -4.27 13.53 -42.66
CA ARG A 141 -5.24 12.47 -42.38
C ARG A 141 -4.93 11.80 -41.05
N HIS A 142 -5.93 11.11 -40.49
CA HIS A 142 -5.74 10.33 -39.27
C HIS A 142 -4.94 9.05 -39.59
N GLY A 143 -3.83 8.83 -38.89
CA GLY A 143 -2.99 7.64 -39.07
C GLY A 143 -1.62 7.80 -38.41
N ILE A 144 -0.75 6.82 -38.63
CA ILE A 144 0.67 6.88 -38.29
C ILE A 144 1.52 6.84 -39.55
N SER A 145 2.71 7.44 -39.53
CA SER A 145 3.62 7.35 -40.67
C SER A 145 4.23 5.95 -40.79
N SER A 146 4.64 5.59 -42.00
CA SER A 146 5.43 4.38 -42.27
C SER A 146 6.71 4.34 -41.44
N GLN A 147 7.31 5.51 -41.18
CA GLN A 147 8.49 5.64 -40.32
C GLN A 147 8.17 5.27 -38.87
N LEU A 148 7.09 5.81 -38.30
CA LEU A 148 6.70 5.51 -36.92
C LEU A 148 6.37 4.03 -36.75
N MET A 149 5.70 3.40 -37.72
CA MET A 149 5.46 1.95 -37.71
C MET A 149 6.77 1.17 -37.66
N ALA A 150 7.78 1.56 -38.46
CA ALA A 150 9.07 0.90 -38.48
C ALA A 150 9.83 1.06 -37.16
N GLU A 151 9.77 2.25 -36.56
CA GLU A 151 10.36 2.55 -35.25
C GLU A 151 9.71 1.70 -34.14
N VAL A 152 8.37 1.67 -34.06
CA VAL A 152 7.63 0.86 -33.07
C VAL A 152 7.95 -0.63 -33.22
N ARG A 153 8.01 -1.14 -34.46
CA ARG A 153 8.38 -2.53 -34.72
C ARG A 153 9.80 -2.84 -34.25
N ALA A 154 10.74 -1.94 -34.52
CA ALA A 154 12.14 -2.10 -34.10
C ALA A 154 12.25 -2.09 -32.57
N ASP A 155 11.52 -1.19 -31.91
CA ASP A 155 11.47 -1.08 -30.46
C ASP A 155 10.88 -2.34 -29.79
N TYR A 156 9.79 -2.89 -30.33
CA TYR A 156 9.20 -4.15 -29.82
C TYR A 156 10.19 -5.31 -29.88
N LEU A 157 11.01 -5.37 -30.93
CA LEU A 157 11.97 -6.46 -31.18
C LEU A 157 13.32 -6.26 -30.47
N VAL A 158 13.49 -5.20 -29.66
CA VAL A 158 14.70 -5.02 -28.83
C VAL A 158 14.86 -6.22 -27.89
N PRO A 159 15.95 -7.01 -27.98
CA PRO A 159 16.10 -8.23 -27.20
C PRO A 159 16.19 -7.97 -25.69
N ALA A 160 15.71 -8.92 -24.89
CA ALA A 160 15.88 -8.93 -23.44
C ALA A 160 16.17 -10.34 -22.90
N ASP A 161 16.70 -10.46 -21.69
CA ASP A 161 16.88 -11.77 -21.05
C ASP A 161 15.52 -12.42 -20.77
N VAL A 162 14.55 -11.63 -20.28
CA VAL A 162 13.14 -12.01 -20.17
C VAL A 162 12.26 -10.96 -20.84
N LYS A 163 11.33 -11.39 -21.68
CA LYS A 163 10.34 -10.51 -22.33
C LYS A 163 8.94 -11.02 -22.07
N LYS A 164 8.10 -10.23 -21.42
CA LYS A 164 6.66 -10.49 -21.28
C LYS A 164 5.91 -9.80 -22.42
N LEU A 165 5.11 -10.57 -23.15
CA LEU A 165 4.34 -10.13 -24.30
C LEU A 165 2.84 -10.19 -24.04
N ASP A 166 2.14 -9.13 -24.40
CA ASP A 166 0.70 -9.16 -24.63
C ASP A 166 0.40 -9.87 -25.96
N ILE A 167 -0.46 -10.90 -25.91
CA ILE A 167 -0.95 -11.64 -27.08
C ILE A 167 -2.48 -11.74 -27.12
N GLY A 168 -3.19 -10.76 -26.55
CA GLY A 168 -4.65 -10.74 -26.50
C GLY A 168 -5.33 -10.73 -27.87
N GLY A 169 -4.62 -10.31 -28.92
CA GLY A 169 -5.11 -10.21 -30.29
C GLY A 169 -6.23 -9.18 -30.48
N GLY A 170 -7.00 -9.33 -31.55
CA GLY A 170 -8.05 -8.35 -31.89
C GLY A 170 -7.49 -7.02 -32.39
N LEU A 171 -8.19 -5.92 -32.14
CA LEU A 171 -7.87 -4.59 -32.69
C LEU A 171 -6.91 -3.77 -31.81
N ILE A 172 -6.65 -4.20 -30.57
CA ILE A 172 -5.96 -3.38 -29.57
C ILE A 172 -4.89 -4.15 -28.78
N HIS A 173 -4.63 -5.42 -29.09
CA HIS A 173 -3.61 -6.22 -28.42
C HIS A 173 -2.65 -6.88 -29.41
N GLY A 174 -1.56 -7.43 -28.87
CA GLY A 174 -0.45 -7.96 -29.62
C GLY A 174 -0.71 -9.33 -30.22
N CYS A 175 0.23 -9.77 -31.04
CA CYS A 175 0.24 -11.08 -31.67
C CYS A 175 1.58 -11.77 -31.39
N ALA A 176 1.56 -13.02 -30.94
CA ALA A 176 2.80 -13.74 -30.63
C ALA A 176 3.68 -13.90 -31.87
N GLU A 177 3.05 -14.13 -33.03
CA GLU A 177 3.69 -14.39 -34.31
C GLU A 177 4.57 -13.23 -34.81
N ASP A 178 4.30 -11.99 -34.37
CA ASP A 178 5.13 -10.82 -34.66
C ASP A 178 6.54 -10.94 -34.07
N PHE A 179 6.70 -11.77 -33.04
CA PHE A 179 7.94 -12.00 -32.29
C PHE A 179 8.63 -13.31 -32.66
N ARG A 180 8.27 -13.95 -33.79
CA ARG A 180 8.88 -15.21 -34.23
C ARG A 180 10.41 -15.14 -34.41
N GLU A 181 10.88 -13.98 -34.86
CA GLU A 181 12.31 -13.71 -35.08
C GLU A 181 12.94 -12.91 -33.92
N ASP A 182 12.23 -12.77 -32.80
CA ASP A 182 12.75 -12.11 -31.60
C ASP A 182 13.88 -12.95 -31.00
N SER A 183 14.97 -12.29 -30.59
CA SER A 183 16.18 -12.93 -30.06
C SER A 183 16.31 -12.84 -28.53
N SER A 184 15.22 -12.53 -27.83
CA SER A 184 15.16 -12.55 -26.37
C SER A 184 15.38 -13.96 -25.81
N GLY A 185 15.97 -14.05 -24.61
CA GLY A 185 16.30 -15.33 -23.98
C GLY A 185 15.05 -16.15 -23.61
N LYS A 186 14.16 -15.56 -22.82
CA LYS A 186 12.87 -16.15 -22.45
C LYS A 186 11.72 -15.23 -22.84
N ILE A 187 10.75 -15.76 -23.59
CA ILE A 187 9.52 -15.06 -23.94
C ILE A 187 8.35 -15.65 -23.14
N ILE A 188 7.63 -14.78 -22.42
CA ILE A 188 6.44 -15.10 -21.63
C ILE A 188 5.23 -14.52 -22.35
N LEU A 189 4.31 -15.39 -22.76
CA LEU A 189 3.07 -15.00 -23.43
C LEU A 189 1.97 -14.76 -22.39
N ALA A 190 1.41 -13.56 -22.40
CA ALA A 190 0.46 -13.07 -21.40
C ALA A 190 -0.75 -12.38 -22.06
N HIS A 191 -1.67 -11.89 -21.24
CA HIS A 191 -2.87 -11.17 -21.66
C HIS A 191 -3.83 -12.00 -22.54
N THR A 192 -3.96 -13.30 -22.25
CA THR A 192 -4.98 -14.14 -22.87
C THR A 192 -5.58 -15.09 -21.85
N ALA A 193 -6.90 -15.27 -21.92
CA ALA A 193 -7.62 -16.30 -21.16
C ALA A 193 -7.69 -17.64 -21.91
N LEU A 194 -7.28 -17.66 -23.18
CA LEU A 194 -7.36 -18.84 -24.03
C LEU A 194 -6.12 -19.72 -23.88
N ALA A 195 -6.29 -21.01 -24.11
CA ALA A 195 -5.15 -21.92 -24.21
C ALA A 195 -4.28 -21.55 -25.41
N LEU A 196 -2.97 -21.46 -25.19
CA LEU A 196 -2.02 -21.15 -26.25
C LEU A 196 -2.07 -22.17 -27.39
N THR A 197 -2.06 -21.68 -28.63
CA THR A 197 -1.98 -22.52 -29.83
C THR A 197 -0.61 -23.18 -29.96
N LYS A 198 -0.49 -24.17 -30.87
CA LYS A 198 0.82 -24.81 -31.16
C LYS A 198 1.83 -23.79 -31.68
N THR A 199 1.40 -22.85 -32.51
CA THR A 199 2.26 -21.79 -33.06
C THR A 199 2.75 -20.88 -31.95
N GLN A 200 1.85 -20.37 -31.10
CA GLN A 200 2.22 -19.51 -29.97
C GLN A 200 3.19 -20.21 -29.01
N LYS A 201 2.93 -21.48 -28.66
CA LYS A 201 3.83 -22.29 -27.80
C LYS A 201 5.23 -22.49 -28.38
N SER A 202 5.41 -22.36 -29.69
CA SER A 202 6.73 -22.44 -30.33
C SER A 202 7.53 -21.13 -30.23
N ILE A 203 6.87 -20.02 -29.88
CA ILE A 203 7.46 -18.68 -29.78
C ILE A 203 7.78 -18.35 -28.31
N GLY A 204 6.87 -18.69 -27.40
CA GLY A 204 7.05 -18.40 -25.98
C GLY A 204 6.29 -19.36 -25.09
N SER A 205 6.46 -19.15 -23.79
CA SER A 205 5.87 -19.98 -22.73
C SER A 205 4.78 -19.23 -21.99
N GLY A 206 3.77 -19.94 -21.50
CA GLY A 206 2.93 -19.41 -20.43
C GLY A 206 3.66 -19.49 -19.09
N ALA A 207 3.26 -18.67 -18.13
CA ALA A 207 3.78 -18.72 -16.76
C ALA A 207 2.62 -18.87 -15.76
N PRO A 208 2.58 -19.92 -14.93
CA PRO A 208 1.66 -20.00 -13.81
C PRO A 208 1.83 -18.82 -12.85
N PHE A 209 0.75 -18.44 -12.17
CA PHE A 209 0.80 -17.38 -11.15
C PHE A 209 1.82 -17.73 -10.05
N GLY A 210 2.63 -16.75 -9.65
CA GLY A 210 3.72 -16.94 -8.66
C GLY A 210 5.02 -17.51 -9.22
N THR A 211 5.14 -17.69 -10.54
CA THR A 211 6.43 -18.07 -11.16
C THR A 211 7.47 -16.97 -10.94
N VAL A 212 8.68 -17.37 -10.56
CA VAL A 212 9.82 -16.47 -10.33
C VAL A 212 10.95 -16.82 -11.30
N ASP A 213 11.45 -15.80 -12.00
CA ASP A 213 12.66 -15.88 -12.83
C ASP A 213 13.75 -15.02 -12.20
N ALA A 214 14.76 -15.66 -11.60
CA ALA A 214 15.89 -14.97 -10.99
C ALA A 214 16.96 -14.64 -12.05
N LEU A 215 16.97 -13.38 -12.52
CA LEU A 215 17.97 -12.89 -13.47
C LEU A 215 19.34 -12.62 -12.84
N ILE A 216 19.33 -12.13 -11.58
CA ILE A 216 20.52 -11.87 -10.78
C ILE A 216 20.35 -12.64 -9.46
N PRO A 217 21.22 -13.61 -9.15
CA PRO A 217 21.14 -14.34 -7.89
C PRO A 217 21.50 -13.41 -6.72
N SER A 218 20.72 -13.47 -5.64
CA SER A 218 21.10 -12.79 -4.39
C SER A 218 21.93 -13.70 -3.51
N TYR A 219 23.11 -13.22 -3.11
CA TYR A 219 23.92 -13.84 -2.05
C TYR A 219 23.77 -13.13 -0.70
N GLN A 220 23.12 -11.96 -0.67
CA GLN A 220 22.80 -11.24 0.55
C GLN A 220 21.40 -11.61 1.04
N GLU A 221 21.27 -11.75 2.36
CA GLU A 221 19.97 -11.93 3.01
C GLU A 221 19.34 -10.54 3.25
N TYR A 222 18.75 -9.94 2.21
CA TYR A 222 18.12 -8.61 2.28
C TYR A 222 17.06 -8.49 3.40
N ARG A 223 16.46 -9.62 3.79
CA ARG A 223 15.49 -9.68 4.89
C ARG A 223 16.11 -9.34 6.23
N LEU A 224 17.37 -9.68 6.48
CA LEU A 224 18.06 -9.28 7.72
C LEU A 224 18.37 -7.78 7.75
N ARG A 225 18.58 -7.16 6.58
CA ARG A 225 18.68 -5.70 6.47
C ARG A 225 17.34 -5.03 6.81
N ALA A 226 16.23 -5.56 6.30
CA ALA A 226 14.90 -5.08 6.67
C ALA A 226 14.61 -5.30 8.16
N ALA A 227 14.90 -6.49 8.70
CA ALA A 227 14.77 -6.80 10.13
C ALA A 227 15.57 -5.82 11.01
N HIS A 228 16.79 -5.49 10.59
CA HIS A 228 17.62 -4.50 11.27
C HIS A 228 16.94 -3.13 11.31
N GLY A 229 16.43 -2.65 10.17
CA GLY A 229 15.68 -1.40 10.08
C GLY A 229 14.47 -1.38 11.03
N TYR A 230 13.63 -2.42 10.98
CA TYR A 230 12.46 -2.54 11.85
C TYR A 230 12.85 -2.50 13.34
N LEU A 231 13.86 -3.26 13.75
CA LEU A 231 14.29 -3.29 15.15
C LEU A 231 14.93 -1.97 15.60
N ALA A 232 15.75 -1.35 14.75
CA ALA A 232 16.42 -0.10 15.08
C ALA A 232 15.42 1.05 15.27
N GLU A 233 14.37 1.09 14.44
CA GLU A 233 13.29 2.08 14.57
C GLU A 233 12.35 1.76 15.74
N TYR A 234 12.07 0.48 16.01
CA TYR A 234 11.23 0.10 17.15
C TYR A 234 11.93 0.38 18.49
N PHE A 235 13.24 0.11 18.60
CA PHE A 235 14.04 0.28 19.82
C PHE A 235 14.91 1.54 19.79
N LEU A 236 14.26 2.71 19.66
CA LEU A 236 14.94 4.00 19.62
C LEU A 236 15.90 4.21 20.79
N GLY A 237 17.11 4.65 20.49
CA GLY A 237 18.16 4.92 21.48
C GLY A 237 18.96 3.70 21.94
N VAL A 238 18.57 2.48 21.56
CA VAL A 238 19.34 1.28 21.87
C VAL A 238 20.61 1.21 21.00
N PRO A 239 21.79 0.92 21.57
CA PRO A 239 23.02 0.79 20.79
C PRO A 239 22.94 -0.33 19.73
N GLU A 240 23.42 -0.02 18.53
CA GLU A 240 23.42 -0.88 17.35
C GLU A 240 23.94 -2.31 17.61
N HIS A 241 25.02 -2.44 18.39
CA HIS A 241 25.59 -3.75 18.71
C HIS A 241 24.65 -4.64 19.55
N GLN A 242 23.73 -4.04 20.32
CA GLN A 242 22.73 -4.79 21.08
C GLN A 242 21.57 -5.23 20.18
N ILE A 243 21.14 -4.39 19.23
CA ILE A 243 20.12 -4.77 18.22
C ILE A 243 20.60 -5.98 17.41
N ARG A 244 21.87 -6.02 17.04
CA ARG A 244 22.49 -7.14 16.31
C ARG A 244 22.40 -8.48 17.05
N ILE A 245 22.28 -8.48 18.39
CA ILE A 245 22.11 -9.71 19.16
C ILE A 245 20.76 -10.36 18.80
N LEU A 246 19.71 -9.56 18.59
CA LEU A 246 18.39 -10.05 18.19
C LEU A 246 18.42 -10.63 16.77
N LEU A 247 19.17 -10.02 15.85
CA LEU A 247 19.28 -10.48 14.46
C LEU A 247 19.95 -11.85 14.30
N ASN A 248 20.71 -12.31 15.30
CA ASN A 248 21.42 -13.58 15.24
C ASN A 248 20.53 -14.79 15.62
N HIS A 249 19.36 -14.88 14.99
CA HIS A 249 18.35 -15.92 15.25
C HIS A 249 17.76 -16.48 13.96
N PRO A 250 17.19 -17.70 13.98
CA PRO A 250 16.67 -18.31 12.78
C PRO A 250 15.45 -17.56 12.23
N VAL A 251 15.39 -17.47 10.91
CA VAL A 251 14.17 -17.09 10.19
C VAL A 251 13.35 -18.34 9.96
N VAL A 252 12.13 -18.37 10.50
CA VAL A 252 11.17 -19.47 10.34
C VAL A 252 10.13 -19.12 9.29
N THR A 253 9.55 -20.14 8.65
CA THR A 253 8.46 -19.97 7.67
C THR A 253 7.20 -20.63 8.18
N PHE A 254 6.09 -19.90 8.11
CA PHE A 254 4.75 -20.35 8.43
C PHE A 254 3.94 -20.46 7.14
N ASN A 255 3.23 -21.57 6.99
CA ASN A 255 2.29 -21.75 5.89
C ASN A 255 1.02 -20.93 6.14
N PRO A 256 0.27 -20.56 5.09
CA PRO A 256 -1.08 -20.05 5.26
C PRO A 256 -1.88 -20.93 6.21
N GLU A 257 -2.75 -20.30 7.01
CA GLU A 257 -3.64 -20.93 8.00
C GLU A 257 -2.97 -21.49 9.26
N SER A 258 -1.63 -21.47 9.34
CA SER A 258 -0.92 -21.92 10.54
C SER A 258 -1.00 -20.89 11.67
N ILE A 259 -1.03 -21.38 12.91
CA ILE A 259 -1.07 -20.54 14.11
C ILE A 259 0.35 -20.27 14.58
N LEU A 260 0.70 -19.00 14.76
CA LEU A 260 1.99 -18.53 15.25
C LEU A 260 2.01 -18.48 16.79
N LEU A 261 0.92 -18.02 17.38
CA LEU A 261 0.69 -17.96 18.82
C LEU A 261 -0.79 -18.20 19.07
N ARG A 262 -1.12 -19.10 20.01
CA ARG A 262 -2.49 -19.46 20.33
C ARG A 262 -2.95 -18.75 21.60
N GLU A 263 -4.20 -18.33 21.65
CA GLU A 263 -4.85 -17.92 22.88
C GLU A 263 -4.65 -18.96 24.00
N GLY A 264 -4.41 -18.49 25.22
CA GLY A 264 -4.17 -19.30 26.41
C GLY A 264 -2.77 -19.91 26.49
N SER A 265 -1.94 -19.79 25.43
CA SER A 265 -0.56 -20.27 25.45
C SER A 265 0.41 -19.22 25.97
N TYR A 266 1.46 -19.66 26.66
CA TYR A 266 2.57 -18.79 27.05
C TYR A 266 3.47 -18.53 25.85
N CYS A 267 3.96 -17.30 25.73
CA CYS A 267 4.87 -16.93 24.66
C CYS A 267 6.28 -17.44 24.95
N GLU A 268 6.71 -18.48 24.23
CA GLU A 268 8.08 -19.00 24.28
C GLU A 268 9.03 -18.21 23.35
N ASP A 269 8.49 -17.66 22.27
CA ASP A 269 9.22 -16.99 21.21
C ASP A 269 8.44 -15.78 20.68
N VAL A 270 9.13 -14.65 20.59
CA VAL A 270 8.66 -13.44 19.93
C VAL A 270 9.01 -13.52 18.45
N HIS A 271 8.07 -13.20 17.58
CA HIS A 271 8.27 -13.29 16.13
C HIS A 271 8.18 -11.91 15.48
N LEU A 272 9.28 -11.44 14.87
CA LEU A 272 9.26 -10.26 14.00
C LEU A 272 8.88 -10.70 12.59
N ILE A 273 7.73 -10.25 12.07
CA ILE A 273 7.31 -10.51 10.69
C ILE A 273 8.27 -9.82 9.73
N LEU A 274 8.88 -10.58 8.82
CA LEU A 274 9.77 -10.06 7.79
C LEU A 274 9.05 -9.89 6.45
N THR A 275 8.16 -10.82 6.11
CA THR A 275 7.30 -10.79 4.92
C THR A 275 6.02 -11.58 5.20
N GLY A 276 4.91 -11.20 4.57
CA GLY A 276 3.63 -11.89 4.68
C GLY A 276 2.66 -11.25 5.69
N LEU A 277 1.47 -11.84 5.78
CA LEU A 277 0.33 -11.31 6.53
C LEU A 277 -0.12 -12.28 7.63
N VAL A 278 -0.41 -11.74 8.80
CA VAL A 278 -0.94 -12.47 9.97
C VAL A 278 -2.21 -11.78 10.43
N GLU A 279 -3.28 -12.53 10.66
CA GLU A 279 -4.49 -12.03 11.33
C GLU A 279 -4.42 -12.29 12.83
N THR A 280 -4.93 -11.32 13.60
CA THR A 280 -5.23 -11.46 15.02
C THR A 280 -6.70 -11.82 15.17
N ILE A 281 -6.99 -12.86 15.95
CA ILE A 281 -8.33 -13.38 16.21
C ILE A 281 -8.58 -13.29 17.72
N GLU A 282 -9.58 -12.49 18.09
CA GLU A 282 -10.10 -12.37 19.43
C GLU A 282 -11.36 -13.25 19.62
N PRO A 283 -11.58 -13.87 20.80
CA PRO A 283 -12.70 -14.79 21.00
C PRO A 283 -14.08 -14.11 20.99
N ASP A 284 -14.14 -12.89 21.51
CA ASP A 284 -15.38 -12.14 21.77
C ASP A 284 -15.59 -10.96 20.79
N SER A 285 -14.76 -10.87 19.75
CA SER A 285 -14.79 -9.79 18.76
C SER A 285 -14.88 -10.35 17.35
N ASP A 286 -15.82 -9.82 16.56
CA ASP A 286 -15.88 -10.09 15.11
C ASP A 286 -14.82 -9.28 14.33
N GLN A 287 -14.04 -8.43 15.01
CA GLN A 287 -12.97 -7.66 14.39
C GLN A 287 -11.67 -8.47 14.39
N SER A 288 -11.03 -8.58 13.22
CA SER A 288 -9.67 -9.09 13.10
C SER A 288 -8.74 -7.99 12.60
N ALA A 289 -7.64 -7.78 13.31
CA ALA A 289 -6.55 -6.92 12.85
C ALA A 289 -5.60 -7.73 11.95
N THR A 290 -5.00 -7.09 10.95
CA THR A 290 -4.00 -7.74 10.08
C THR A 290 -2.64 -7.07 10.26
N LEU A 291 -1.66 -7.88 10.67
CA LEU A 291 -0.26 -7.51 10.86
C LEU A 291 0.56 -7.87 9.62
N SER A 292 1.48 -6.98 9.22
CA SER A 292 2.40 -7.15 8.09
C SER A 292 3.87 -7.09 8.52
N ALA A 293 4.78 -7.08 7.55
CA ALA A 293 6.22 -6.90 7.79
C ALA A 293 6.52 -5.75 8.77
N GLY A 294 7.44 -5.99 9.69
CA GLY A 294 7.83 -5.09 10.77
C GLY A 294 7.08 -5.30 12.09
N ALA A 295 5.95 -6.00 12.09
CA ALA A 295 5.19 -6.27 13.33
C ALA A 295 5.84 -7.36 14.19
N MET A 296 5.72 -7.18 15.52
CA MET A 296 6.20 -8.10 16.54
C MET A 296 5.02 -8.86 17.15
N ILE A 297 5.05 -10.18 17.06
CA ILE A 297 4.04 -11.07 17.65
C ILE A 297 4.61 -11.64 18.95
N GLY A 298 3.82 -11.55 20.02
CA GLY A 298 4.18 -12.14 21.32
C GLY A 298 4.94 -11.22 22.26
N GLU A 299 5.28 -9.99 21.85
CA GLU A 299 6.14 -9.09 22.62
C GLU A 299 5.60 -8.78 24.02
N SER A 300 4.31 -8.42 24.12
CA SER A 300 3.68 -8.07 25.40
C SER A 300 3.60 -9.28 26.32
N TYR A 301 3.23 -10.46 25.78
CA TYR A 301 3.13 -11.69 26.56
C TYR A 301 4.49 -12.20 27.02
N ALA A 302 5.55 -12.03 26.20
CA ALA A 302 6.91 -12.36 26.58
C ALA A 302 7.43 -11.48 27.74
N LEU A 303 6.94 -10.23 27.86
CA LEU A 303 7.31 -9.32 28.95
C LEU A 303 6.47 -9.51 30.20
N SER A 304 5.16 -9.64 30.06
CA SER A 304 4.25 -9.83 31.20
C SER A 304 4.37 -11.21 31.81
N GLY A 305 4.73 -12.23 31.01
CA GLY A 305 4.69 -13.63 31.40
C GLY A 305 3.27 -14.20 31.49
N GLU A 306 2.25 -13.43 31.07
CA GLU A 306 0.85 -13.86 31.02
C GLU A 306 0.59 -14.70 29.75
N PRO A 307 -0.40 -15.61 29.78
CA PRO A 307 -0.84 -16.31 28.57
C PRO A 307 -1.45 -15.33 27.56
N ALA A 308 -1.33 -15.64 26.27
CA ALA A 308 -1.91 -14.82 25.20
C ALA A 308 -3.45 -14.75 25.32
N ASN A 309 -4.04 -13.55 25.16
CA ASN A 309 -5.51 -13.39 25.11
C ASN A 309 -6.07 -13.48 23.68
N GLU A 310 -5.21 -13.70 22.68
CA GLU A 310 -5.56 -13.70 21.26
C GLU A 310 -4.84 -14.82 20.51
N THR A 311 -5.39 -15.21 19.36
CA THR A 311 -4.73 -16.13 18.43
C THR A 311 -4.20 -15.39 17.22
N TYR A 312 -2.93 -15.64 16.87
CA TYR A 312 -2.26 -15.08 15.70
C TYR A 312 -2.13 -16.16 14.63
N ARG A 313 -2.77 -15.97 13.48
CA ARG A 313 -2.86 -16.95 12.39
C ARG A 313 -2.32 -16.38 11.07
N ALA A 314 -1.54 -17.15 10.34
CA ALA A 314 -1.01 -16.73 9.05
C ALA A 314 -2.12 -16.65 7.99
N LEU A 315 -2.26 -15.49 7.32
CA LEU A 315 -3.13 -15.32 6.15
C LEU A 315 -2.43 -15.72 4.84
N SER A 316 -1.10 -15.62 4.81
CA SER A 316 -0.26 -15.95 3.67
C SER A 316 0.94 -16.80 4.09
N PHE A 317 1.87 -17.07 3.17
CA PHE A 317 3.20 -17.50 3.59
C PHE A 317 3.85 -16.37 4.38
N VAL A 318 4.26 -16.67 5.62
CA VAL A 318 4.88 -15.69 6.51
C VAL A 318 6.29 -16.15 6.82
N ARG A 319 7.24 -15.22 6.73
CA ARG A 319 8.60 -15.44 7.23
C ARG A 319 8.83 -14.52 8.40
N ALA A 320 9.33 -15.06 9.51
CA ALA A 320 9.54 -14.28 10.72
C ALA A 320 10.90 -14.60 11.36
N LEU A 321 11.56 -13.58 11.91
CA LEU A 321 12.73 -13.76 12.78
C LEU A 321 12.23 -14.23 14.14
N LYS A 322 12.71 -15.40 14.58
CA LYS A 322 12.26 -16.06 15.80
C LYS A 322 13.19 -15.72 16.97
N ILE A 323 12.75 -14.87 17.89
CA ILE A 323 13.54 -14.39 19.04
C ILE A 323 13.05 -15.09 20.31
N PRO A 324 13.90 -15.84 21.04
CA PRO A 324 13.50 -16.47 22.30
C PRO A 324 12.99 -15.45 23.33
N ALA A 325 11.84 -15.71 23.96
CA ALA A 325 11.22 -14.78 24.91
C ALA A 325 12.16 -14.41 26.07
N VAL A 326 12.95 -15.37 26.57
CA VAL A 326 13.96 -15.13 27.63
C VAL A 326 15.02 -14.11 27.20
N LEU A 327 15.48 -14.19 25.95
CA LEU A 327 16.45 -13.24 25.42
C LEU A 327 15.80 -11.87 25.21
N TYR A 328 14.59 -11.84 24.62
CA TYR A 328 13.82 -10.63 24.40
C TYR A 328 13.60 -9.87 25.72
N HIS A 329 13.12 -10.57 26.75
CA HIS A 329 12.93 -10.03 28.09
C HIS A 329 14.23 -9.46 28.66
N SER A 330 15.35 -10.20 28.58
CA SER A 330 16.65 -9.69 29.04
C SER A 330 17.13 -8.48 28.26
N PHE A 331 16.86 -8.41 26.96
CA PHE A 331 17.22 -7.29 26.10
C PHE A 331 16.42 -6.03 26.47
N VAL A 332 15.11 -6.16 26.62
CA VAL A 332 14.20 -5.07 27.00
C VAL A 332 14.56 -4.52 28.38
N TYR A 333 14.78 -5.40 29.36
CA TYR A 333 15.13 -5.01 30.73
C TYR A 333 16.47 -4.26 30.78
N ARG A 334 17.50 -4.71 30.05
CA ARG A 334 18.83 -4.07 30.04
C ARG A 334 18.86 -2.69 29.40
N ASN A 335 17.86 -2.38 28.57
CA ASN A 335 17.76 -1.10 27.86
C ASN A 335 16.65 -0.21 28.43
N ASP A 336 16.08 -0.55 29.58
CA ASP A 336 15.02 0.22 30.25
C ASP A 336 13.79 0.47 29.36
N MET A 337 13.43 -0.51 28.53
CA MET A 337 12.36 -0.37 27.52
C MET A 337 10.98 -0.87 27.98
N SER A 338 10.86 -1.47 29.16
CA SER A 338 9.63 -2.14 29.61
C SER A 338 8.41 -1.21 29.67
N GLU A 339 8.56 -0.03 30.29
CA GLU A 339 7.45 0.94 30.42
C GLU A 339 7.01 1.46 29.05
N ARG A 340 7.99 1.77 28.18
CA ARG A 340 7.73 2.22 26.82
C ARG A 340 6.96 1.17 26.02
N ILE A 341 7.40 -0.08 26.04
CA ILE A 341 6.72 -1.17 25.31
C ILE A 341 5.32 -1.40 25.85
N SER A 342 5.13 -1.39 27.18
CA SER A 342 3.80 -1.55 27.77
C SER A 342 2.86 -0.42 27.36
N ARG A 343 3.34 0.84 27.34
CA ARG A 343 2.55 1.99 26.86
C ARG A 343 2.24 1.87 25.37
N LEU A 344 3.21 1.46 24.56
CA LEU A 344 3.01 1.26 23.12
C LEU A 344 1.97 0.16 22.87
N ALA A 345 2.02 -0.96 23.59
CA ALA A 345 1.06 -2.05 23.45
C ALA A 345 -0.37 -1.59 23.76
N ASP A 346 -0.58 -0.84 24.83
CA ASP A 346 -1.89 -0.29 25.22
C ASP A 346 -2.46 0.67 24.15
N LEU A 347 -1.65 1.61 23.66
CA LEU A 347 -2.07 2.54 22.62
C LEU A 347 -2.29 1.88 21.26
N ARG A 348 -1.43 0.93 20.87
CA ARG A 348 -1.58 0.16 19.63
C ARG A 348 -2.83 -0.69 19.67
N ASN A 349 -3.10 -1.34 20.80
CA ASN A 349 -4.35 -2.09 20.99
C ASN A 349 -5.56 -1.17 20.76
N PHE A 350 -5.56 0.03 21.34
CA PHE A 350 -6.63 0.99 21.08
C PHE A 350 -6.73 1.36 19.58
N PHE A 351 -5.64 1.82 18.96
CA PHE A 351 -5.67 2.30 17.57
C PHE A 351 -6.06 1.21 16.55
N ASN A 352 -5.59 -0.02 16.75
CA ASN A 352 -5.87 -1.13 15.87
C ASN A 352 -7.35 -1.56 15.90
N HIS A 353 -8.08 -1.19 16.95
CA HIS A 353 -9.51 -1.39 17.09
C HIS A 353 -10.36 -0.16 16.69
N THR A 354 -9.74 0.88 16.11
CA THR A 354 -10.47 2.04 15.60
C THR A 354 -10.74 1.91 14.11
N TRP A 355 -11.83 2.53 13.63
CA TRP A 355 -12.11 2.57 12.19
C TRP A 355 -11.01 3.30 11.39
N LEU A 356 -10.43 4.38 11.95
CA LEU A 356 -9.45 5.19 11.25
C LEU A 356 -8.12 4.45 11.05
N PHE A 357 -7.59 3.86 12.11
CA PHE A 357 -6.24 3.28 12.12
C PHE A 357 -6.21 1.75 12.13
N GLY A 358 -7.35 1.07 12.25
CA GLY A 358 -7.42 -0.39 12.32
C GLY A 358 -7.23 -1.15 11.00
N GLU A 359 -7.15 -0.46 9.85
CA GLU A 359 -6.76 -1.13 8.60
C GLU A 359 -5.24 -1.11 8.44
N SER A 360 -4.62 -2.29 8.61
CA SER A 360 -3.26 -2.69 8.23
C SER A 360 -2.21 -1.56 8.13
N LEU A 361 -1.99 -0.79 9.19
CA LEU A 361 -0.82 0.10 9.27
C LEU A 361 0.45 -0.75 9.48
N SER A 362 1.60 -0.26 9.02
CA SER A 362 2.86 -0.88 9.42
C SER A 362 3.10 -0.61 10.91
N ASN A 363 3.80 -1.55 11.57
CA ASN A 363 4.17 -1.42 12.97
C ASN A 363 4.93 -0.10 13.26
N LEU A 364 5.74 0.36 12.31
CA LEU A 364 6.47 1.61 12.44
C LEU A 364 5.54 2.82 12.47
N THR A 365 4.52 2.84 11.61
CA THR A 365 3.49 3.89 11.64
C THR A 365 2.67 3.83 12.92
N GLU A 366 2.29 2.64 13.38
CA GLU A 366 1.61 2.46 14.67
C GLU A 366 2.44 3.03 15.84
N VAL A 367 3.74 2.72 15.91
CA VAL A 367 4.66 3.26 16.93
C VAL A 367 4.74 4.77 16.83
N ARG A 368 4.89 5.35 15.62
CA ARG A 368 4.94 6.80 15.43
C ARG A 368 3.67 7.50 15.92
N ILE A 369 2.50 6.93 15.63
CA ILE A 369 1.21 7.45 16.11
C ILE A 369 1.16 7.40 17.64
N ALA A 370 1.48 6.25 18.24
CA ALA A 370 1.43 6.04 19.68
C ALA A 370 2.41 6.94 20.46
N GLU A 371 3.60 7.21 19.91
CA GLU A 371 4.57 8.10 20.53
C GLU A 371 4.22 9.59 20.38
N SER A 372 3.54 9.95 19.29
CA SER A 372 3.21 11.34 18.98
C SER A 372 1.87 11.80 19.55
N CYS A 373 1.02 10.86 19.99
CA CYS A 373 -0.30 11.20 20.50
C CYS A 373 -0.24 11.80 21.92
N GLN A 374 -1.18 12.70 22.20
CA GLN A 374 -1.27 13.38 23.50
C GLN A 374 -2.66 13.17 24.12
N PRO A 375 -2.74 12.84 25.42
CA PRO A 375 -4.03 12.74 26.10
C PRO A 375 -4.64 14.14 26.29
N TYR A 376 -5.96 14.22 26.14
CA TYR A 376 -6.74 15.44 26.38
C TYR A 376 -8.03 15.07 27.09
N TYR A 377 -8.33 15.77 28.20
CA TYR A 377 -9.41 15.40 29.09
C TYR A 377 -10.51 16.46 29.06
N LEU A 378 -11.75 16.00 29.01
CA LEU A 378 -12.94 16.86 29.06
C LEU A 378 -13.81 16.48 30.26
N ALA A 379 -14.34 17.50 30.95
CA ALA A 379 -15.38 17.34 31.94
C ALA A 379 -16.77 17.21 31.28
N THR A 380 -17.73 16.62 31.99
CA THR A 380 -19.13 16.58 31.54
C THR A 380 -19.66 17.99 31.28
N GLY A 381 -20.22 18.22 30.09
CA GLY A 381 -20.77 19.49 29.63
C GLY A 381 -19.74 20.45 29.05
N GLU A 382 -18.46 20.10 29.06
CA GLU A 382 -17.40 20.90 28.45
C GLU A 382 -17.45 20.82 26.93
N GLU A 383 -17.31 21.97 26.27
CA GLU A 383 -17.24 22.07 24.81
C GLU A 383 -15.78 22.04 24.35
N ILE A 384 -15.51 21.34 23.26
CA ILE A 384 -14.20 21.36 22.62
C ILE A 384 -14.18 22.32 21.44
N ASP A 385 -13.24 23.27 21.46
CA ASP A 385 -12.93 24.13 20.33
C ASP A 385 -11.75 23.54 19.56
N MET A 386 -12.02 23.10 18.33
CA MET A 386 -11.04 22.51 17.43
C MET A 386 -10.62 23.47 16.31
N SER A 387 -11.13 24.71 16.31
CA SER A 387 -10.82 25.69 15.27
C SER A 387 -9.32 26.04 15.25
N GLY A 388 -8.71 25.99 14.07
CA GLY A 388 -7.28 26.22 13.89
C GLY A 388 -6.36 25.14 14.50
N GLN A 389 -6.90 24.03 15.02
CA GLN A 389 -6.12 22.94 15.60
C GLN A 389 -5.75 21.92 14.52
N ASP A 390 -4.45 21.65 14.36
CA ASP A 390 -3.96 20.61 13.44
C ASP A 390 -3.84 19.25 14.14
N PHE A 391 -4.94 18.77 14.71
CA PHE A 391 -5.03 17.47 15.37
C PHE A 391 -6.30 16.73 14.97
N VAL A 392 -6.19 15.43 14.75
CA VAL A 392 -7.33 14.51 14.78
C VAL A 392 -7.53 14.09 16.22
N PHE A 393 -8.75 14.27 16.73
CA PHE A 393 -9.09 13.86 18.10
C PHE A 393 -9.78 12.50 18.04
N MET A 394 -9.18 11.50 18.69
CA MET A 394 -9.75 10.16 18.81
C MET A 394 -10.38 10.00 20.18
N VAL A 395 -11.65 9.62 20.25
CA VAL A 395 -12.30 9.34 21.54
C VAL A 395 -11.73 8.04 22.12
N ARG A 396 -10.98 8.13 23.22
CA ARG A 396 -10.41 6.97 23.89
C ARG A 396 -11.37 6.36 24.89
N ASP A 397 -12.01 7.23 25.68
CA ASP A 397 -13.03 6.87 26.66
C ASP A 397 -14.08 7.98 26.75
N GLY A 398 -15.32 7.62 27.07
CA GLY A 398 -16.44 8.55 27.18
C GLY A 398 -17.21 8.78 25.88
N ARG A 399 -17.86 9.95 25.76
CA ARG A 399 -18.77 10.28 24.65
C ARG A 399 -18.90 11.79 24.46
N LEU A 400 -18.86 12.22 23.20
CA LEU A 400 -19.19 13.60 22.80
C LEU A 400 -20.47 13.60 21.96
N ASP A 401 -21.28 14.62 22.15
CA ASP A 401 -22.49 14.88 21.37
C ASP A 401 -22.20 16.05 20.43
N ARG A 402 -22.49 15.91 19.14
CA ARG A 402 -22.41 17.01 18.15
C ARG A 402 -23.77 17.67 18.05
N LEU A 403 -23.82 18.98 18.24
CA LEU A 403 -25.05 19.78 18.20
C LEU A 403 -25.04 20.75 17.01
N ILE A 404 -26.17 20.80 16.29
CA ILE A 404 -26.49 21.82 15.29
C ILE A 404 -27.81 22.45 15.70
N ASP A 405 -27.85 23.79 15.81
CA ASP A 405 -29.03 24.56 16.22
C ASP A 405 -29.70 24.04 17.53
N GLY A 406 -28.87 23.51 18.44
CA GLY A 406 -29.30 22.98 19.74
C GLY A 406 -29.79 21.54 19.73
N ALA A 407 -29.94 20.90 18.57
CA ALA A 407 -30.29 19.48 18.45
C ALA A 407 -29.04 18.61 18.31
N VAL A 408 -29.02 17.45 18.99
CA VAL A 408 -27.95 16.45 18.81
C VAL A 408 -28.12 15.75 17.48
N VAL A 409 -27.11 15.85 16.61
CA VAL A 409 -27.12 15.30 15.24
C VAL A 409 -26.18 14.11 15.05
N GLU A 410 -25.21 13.92 15.95
CA GLU A 410 -24.24 12.82 15.91
C GLU A 410 -23.75 12.51 17.33
N TYR A 411 -23.65 11.23 17.66
CA TYR A 411 -23.03 10.74 18.90
C TYR A 411 -21.65 10.18 18.55
N CYS A 412 -20.60 10.69 19.21
CA CYS A 412 -19.21 10.30 18.95
C CYS A 412 -18.71 9.51 20.17
N GLY A 413 -18.64 8.18 20.02
CA GLY A 413 -18.17 7.26 21.06
C GLY A 413 -16.72 6.83 20.86
N ILE A 414 -16.27 5.85 21.63
CA ILE A 414 -14.92 5.28 21.60
C ILE A 414 -14.51 4.93 20.16
N GLY A 415 -13.29 5.31 19.78
CA GLY A 415 -12.70 5.05 18.47
C GLY A 415 -13.13 6.00 17.35
N GLU A 416 -14.10 6.90 17.59
CA GLU A 416 -14.55 7.87 16.58
C GLU A 416 -13.54 9.01 16.41
N PRO A 417 -13.14 9.32 15.15
CA PRO A 417 -12.32 10.48 14.84
C PRO A 417 -13.14 11.76 14.71
N LEU A 418 -12.56 12.86 15.20
CA LEU A 418 -13.10 14.22 15.11
C LEU A 418 -12.08 15.14 14.44
N ASN A 419 -12.58 16.29 13.97
CA ASN A 419 -11.80 17.36 13.36
C ASN A 419 -11.25 17.05 11.95
N GLU A 420 -11.89 16.16 11.20
CA GLU A 420 -11.46 15.78 9.85
C GLU A 420 -11.46 16.96 8.87
N SER A 421 -12.42 17.88 9.00
CA SER A 421 -12.59 19.03 8.11
C SER A 421 -11.46 20.05 8.27
N GLU A 422 -11.03 20.31 9.51
CA GLU A 422 -9.93 21.25 9.79
C GLU A 422 -8.59 20.65 9.36
N VAL A 423 -8.36 19.36 9.68
CA VAL A 423 -7.11 18.66 9.34
C VAL A 423 -6.94 18.49 7.83
N LEU A 424 -8.00 18.17 7.08
CA LEU A 424 -7.87 17.95 5.64
C LEU A 424 -7.94 19.24 4.82
N PHE A 425 -8.76 20.21 5.23
CA PHE A 425 -9.14 21.35 4.39
C PHE A 425 -8.94 22.72 5.06
N GLY A 426 -8.52 22.77 6.33
CA GLY A 426 -8.47 24.02 7.10
C GLY A 426 -9.85 24.66 7.26
N GLN A 427 -10.90 23.85 7.27
CA GLN A 427 -12.29 24.29 7.38
C GLN A 427 -12.87 23.86 8.72
N THR A 428 -13.43 24.82 9.45
CA THR A 428 -14.09 24.54 10.73
C THR A 428 -15.26 23.58 10.52
N GLY A 429 -15.25 22.50 11.29
CA GLY A 429 -16.29 21.48 11.27
C GLY A 429 -17.67 22.07 11.57
N THR A 430 -18.72 21.42 11.06
CA THR A 430 -20.10 21.84 11.34
C THR A 430 -20.56 21.36 12.72
N GLY A 431 -21.20 22.24 13.47
CA GLY A 431 -21.79 21.95 14.78
C GLY A 431 -20.80 22.04 15.94
N ARG A 432 -21.34 22.18 17.15
CA ARG A 432 -20.59 22.24 18.41
C ARG A 432 -20.43 20.85 18.98
N LEU A 433 -19.29 20.53 19.59
CA LEU A 433 -19.03 19.24 20.22
C LEU A 433 -18.96 19.40 21.73
N ILE A 434 -19.84 18.72 22.46
CA ILE A 434 -19.94 18.81 23.92
C ILE A 434 -19.75 17.43 24.52
N ALA A 435 -18.90 17.31 25.53
CA ALA A 435 -18.71 16.08 26.27
C ALA A 435 -19.98 15.73 27.06
N ALA A 436 -20.65 14.63 26.68
CA ALA A 436 -21.84 14.16 27.38
C ALA A 436 -21.52 13.56 28.76
N MET A 437 -20.26 13.17 28.96
CA MET A 437 -19.69 12.68 30.21
C MET A 437 -18.19 12.98 30.24
N ARG A 438 -17.54 12.73 31.38
CA ARG A 438 -16.08 12.77 31.47
C ARG A 438 -15.49 11.90 30.36
N SER A 439 -14.62 12.48 29.54
CA SER A 439 -14.09 11.83 28.34
C SER A 439 -12.59 12.04 28.24
N GLU A 440 -11.87 11.04 27.74
CA GLU A 440 -10.47 11.12 27.35
C GLU A 440 -10.38 11.03 25.84
N LEU A 441 -9.66 11.98 25.25
CA LEU A 441 -9.33 12.01 23.83
C LEU A 441 -7.83 11.79 23.65
N LEU A 442 -7.44 11.19 22.53
CA LEU A 442 -6.06 11.15 22.06
C LEU A 442 -5.92 12.08 20.86
N LEU A 443 -5.04 13.06 20.96
CA LEU A 443 -4.72 14.01 19.91
C LEU A 443 -3.62 13.41 19.04
N VAL A 444 -3.94 13.09 17.79
CA VAL A 444 -2.97 12.64 16.79
C VAL A 444 -2.63 13.81 15.87
N PRO A 445 -1.34 14.17 15.67
CA PRO A 445 -0.96 15.30 14.83
C PRO A 445 -1.53 15.19 13.42
N GLY A 446 -2.23 16.23 12.95
CA GLY A 446 -2.90 16.24 11.66
C GLY A 446 -1.93 16.08 10.49
N ALA A 447 -0.74 16.67 10.58
CA ALA A 447 0.34 16.47 9.60
C ALA A 447 0.70 14.98 9.42
N MET A 448 0.81 14.23 10.52
CA MET A 448 1.08 12.80 10.46
C MET A 448 -0.06 12.04 9.79
N VAL A 449 -1.32 12.37 10.10
CA VAL A 449 -2.48 11.69 9.51
C VAL A 449 -2.59 11.99 8.02
N ARG A 450 -2.24 13.20 7.57
CA ARG A 450 -2.22 13.56 6.15
C ARG A 450 -1.16 12.81 5.36
N ASP A 451 -0.04 12.45 5.99
CA ASP A 451 1.06 11.70 5.36
C ASP A 451 0.76 10.18 5.24
N ILE A 452 -0.31 9.71 5.86
CA ILE A 452 -0.77 8.30 5.82
C ILE A 452 -1.95 8.20 4.82
N PRO A 453 -1.74 7.69 3.59
CA PRO A 453 -2.77 7.68 2.54
C PRO A 453 -4.09 7.02 2.95
N VAL A 454 -4.02 5.88 3.63
CA VAL A 454 -5.22 5.15 4.08
C VAL A 454 -6.06 5.95 5.09
N ALA A 455 -5.39 6.61 6.03
CA ALA A 455 -6.06 7.42 7.04
C ALA A 455 -6.64 8.70 6.42
N ARG A 456 -5.88 9.35 5.53
CA ARG A 456 -6.35 10.50 4.74
C ARG A 456 -7.61 10.14 3.94
N TRP A 457 -7.61 9.02 3.25
CA TRP A 457 -8.75 8.53 2.46
C TRP A 457 -9.99 8.33 3.32
N LYS A 458 -9.86 7.66 4.47
CA LYS A 458 -10.95 7.48 5.43
C LYS A 458 -11.49 8.82 5.96
N LEU A 459 -10.61 9.75 6.35
CA LEU A 459 -11.07 11.07 6.80
C LEU A 459 -11.83 11.84 5.71
N LEU A 460 -11.44 11.68 4.45
CA LEU A 460 -12.15 12.26 3.32
C LEU A 460 -13.56 11.66 3.18
N GLU A 461 -13.70 10.34 3.27
CA GLU A 461 -15.00 9.66 3.25
C GLU A 461 -15.90 10.15 4.40
N LEU A 462 -15.32 10.27 5.59
CA LEU A 462 -16.02 10.77 6.77
C LEU A 462 -16.48 12.23 6.59
N HIS A 463 -15.60 13.09 6.07
CA HIS A 463 -15.91 14.48 5.75
C HIS A 463 -17.06 14.59 4.77
N GLN A 464 -16.99 13.87 3.65
CA GLN A 464 -18.04 13.88 2.62
C GLN A 464 -19.38 13.36 3.17
N ARG A 465 -19.35 12.30 3.99
CA ARG A 465 -20.55 11.78 4.69
C ARG A 465 -21.16 12.85 5.58
N ARG A 466 -20.36 13.45 6.47
CA ARG A 466 -20.80 14.52 7.39
C ARG A 466 -21.36 15.72 6.63
N GLN A 467 -20.68 16.20 5.58
CA GLN A 467 -21.16 17.31 4.76
C GLN A 467 -22.52 17.03 4.13
N ARG A 468 -22.74 15.84 3.56
CA ARG A 468 -24.03 15.45 2.96
C ARG A 468 -25.13 15.40 4.01
N THR A 469 -24.89 14.72 5.13
CA THR A 469 -25.88 14.55 6.21
C THR A 469 -26.23 15.87 6.89
N PHE A 470 -25.25 16.72 7.18
CA PHE A 470 -25.51 17.97 7.90
C PHE A 470 -26.06 19.08 7.00
N SER A 471 -25.77 19.04 5.69
CA SER A 471 -26.37 19.97 4.72
C SER A 471 -27.86 19.70 4.52
N SER A 472 -28.30 18.43 4.47
CA SER A 472 -29.72 18.10 4.36
C SER A 472 -30.50 18.52 5.60
N LEU A 473 -29.95 18.30 6.80
CA LEU A 473 -30.57 18.71 8.06
C LEU A 473 -30.78 20.23 8.16
N LYS A 474 -29.86 21.04 7.61
CA LYS A 474 -30.04 22.50 7.51
C LYS A 474 -31.11 22.91 6.50
N GLN A 475 -31.30 22.17 5.42
CA GLN A 475 -32.35 22.44 4.43
C GLN A 475 -33.75 22.10 4.98
N ASP A 476 -33.88 20.98 5.69
CA ASP A 476 -35.15 20.56 6.30
C ASP A 476 -35.57 21.53 7.41
N ALA A 477 -34.63 22.01 8.25
CA ALA A 477 -34.90 23.04 9.25
C ALA A 477 -35.27 24.42 8.64
N GLY A 478 -34.83 24.70 7.41
CA GLY A 478 -35.15 25.94 6.69
C GLY A 478 -36.46 25.90 5.89
N ALA A 479 -37.07 24.72 5.73
CA ALA A 479 -38.33 24.54 4.99
C ALA A 479 -39.60 24.58 5.87
N GLU A 480 -39.44 24.66 7.20
CA GLU A 480 -40.55 24.79 8.17
C GLU A 480 -40.92 26.25 8.54
N ILE A 481 -40.57 27.25 7.71
CA ILE A 481 -40.95 28.67 7.93
C ILE A 481 -42.04 29.12 6.96
#